data_AF-A0AAW5QV57-F1
#
_entry.id   AF-A0AAW5QV57-F1
#
_cell.length_a   1.000
_cell.length_b   1.000
_cell.length_c   1.000
_cell.angle_alpha   90.00
_cell.angle_beta   90.00
_cell.angle_gamma   90.00
#
_symmetry.space_group_name_H-M   'P 1'
#
loop_
_entity.id
_entity.type
_entity.pdbx_description
1 polymer ?
#
loop_
_entity_poly.entity_id
_entity_poly.type
_entity_poly.pdbx_seq_one_letter_code
_entity_poly.pdbx_strand_id
1 'polypeptide(L)'
;TMDGWYGRIYRASGFFDPDKPIRSFTQRQLHDLLYKEPTKIKVEGINITYEGIIPKIQKSMLSKDVDAMQPHIRSFVERAVT
;
A
#
# COMPACT_ATOMS: atom_id res chain seq x y z
N THR A 1 -15.03 1.58 4.21
CA THR A 1 -15.67 1.38 2.89
C THR A 1 -14.59 1.31 1.83
N MET A 2 -14.68 0.39 0.86
CA MET A 2 -13.66 0.18 -0.19
C MET A 2 -13.67 1.26 -1.30
N ASP A 3 -14.44 2.33 -1.13
CA ASP A 3 -14.61 3.41 -2.12
C ASP A 3 -13.41 4.36 -2.23
N GLY A 4 -12.41 4.22 -1.35
CA GLY A 4 -11.19 4.99 -1.42
C GLY A 4 -10.37 4.65 -2.67
N TRP A 5 -9.73 5.65 -3.26
CA TRP A 5 -8.83 5.52 -4.40
C TRP A 5 -7.96 4.25 -4.35
N TYR A 6 -7.37 3.94 -3.19
CA TYR A 6 -6.52 2.74 -3.00
C TYR A 6 -7.21 1.42 -3.35
N GLY A 7 -8.48 1.22 -2.97
CA GLY A 7 -9.21 0.00 -3.31
C GLY A 7 -9.32 -0.20 -4.83
N ARG A 8 -9.54 0.90 -5.56
CA ARG A 8 -9.56 0.89 -7.04
C ARG A 8 -8.18 0.64 -7.63
N ILE A 9 -7.12 1.26 -7.08
CA ILE A 9 -5.73 1.06 -7.52
C ILE A 9 -5.34 -0.43 -7.41
N TYR A 10 -5.59 -1.06 -6.26
CA TYR A 10 -5.23 -2.46 -6.05
C TYR A 10 -6.05 -3.41 -6.93
N ARG A 11 -7.36 -3.18 -7.07
CA ARG A 11 -8.24 -3.99 -7.94
C ARG A 11 -7.91 -3.84 -9.43
N ALA A 12 -7.56 -2.63 -9.87
CA ALA A 12 -7.26 -2.33 -11.27
C ALA A 12 -5.77 -2.47 -11.62
N SER A 13 -4.94 -2.96 -10.69
CA SER A 13 -3.50 -3.10 -10.89
C SER A 13 -3.12 -4.18 -11.90
N GLY A 14 -3.97 -5.21 -12.06
CA GLY A 14 -3.73 -6.34 -12.94
C GLY A 14 -2.63 -7.30 -12.46
N PHE A 15 -2.04 -7.10 -11.27
CA PHE A 15 -0.97 -7.95 -10.74
C PHE A 15 -1.50 -9.23 -10.06
N PHE A 16 -2.73 -9.20 -9.56
CA PHE A 16 -3.37 -10.32 -8.90
C PHE A 16 -4.88 -10.23 -9.07
N ASP A 17 -5.55 -11.37 -8.85
CA ASP A 17 -7.00 -11.44 -8.81
C ASP A 17 -7.49 -10.93 -7.44
N PRO A 18 -8.27 -9.84 -7.39
CA PRO A 18 -8.76 -9.27 -6.13
C PRO A 18 -9.84 -10.13 -5.45
N ASP A 19 -10.51 -11.03 -6.17
CA ASP A 19 -11.53 -11.93 -5.61
C ASP A 19 -10.91 -13.21 -5.04
N LYS A 20 -9.63 -13.45 -5.34
CA LYS A 20 -8.89 -14.61 -4.86
C LYS A 20 -8.44 -14.39 -3.40
N PRO A 21 -8.61 -15.37 -2.49
CA PRO A 21 -8.11 -15.25 -1.12
C PRO A 21 -6.58 -15.12 -1.09
N ILE A 22 -6.05 -14.21 -0.26
CA ILE A 22 -4.59 -13.95 -0.14
C ILE A 22 -3.80 -15.25 0.14
N ARG A 23 -4.35 -16.17 0.93
CA ARG A 23 -3.73 -17.49 1.22
C ARG A 23 -3.45 -18.34 -0.02
N SER A 24 -4.11 -18.05 -1.14
CA SER A 24 -3.97 -18.77 -2.41
C SER A 24 -3.15 -18.00 -3.44
N PHE A 25 -2.62 -16.84 -3.07
CA PHE A 25 -1.73 -16.07 -3.93
C PHE A 25 -0.44 -16.85 -4.17
N THR A 26 0.08 -16.78 -5.39
CA THR A 26 1.44 -17.25 -5.65
C THR A 26 2.44 -16.33 -4.94
N GLN A 27 3.67 -16.80 -4.74
CA GLN A 27 4.72 -15.96 -4.14
C GLN A 27 4.91 -14.64 -4.89
N ARG A 28 4.76 -14.66 -6.23
CA ARG A 28 4.80 -13.45 -7.07
C ARG A 28 3.63 -12.51 -6.79
N GLN A 29 2.41 -13.02 -6.74
CA GLN A 29 1.22 -12.21 -6.43
C GLN A 29 1.29 -11.59 -5.03
N LEU A 30 1.80 -12.36 -4.06
CA LEU A 30 1.99 -11.86 -2.69
C LEU A 30 3.08 -10.80 -2.62
N HIS A 31 4.19 -11.00 -3.33
CA HIS A 31 5.26 -10.02 -3.45
C HIS A 31 4.75 -8.72 -4.11
N ASP A 32 3.98 -8.85 -5.20
CA ASP A 32 3.42 -7.71 -5.91
C ASP A 32 2.42 -6.94 -5.03
N LEU A 33 1.64 -7.62 -4.18
CA LEU A 33 0.76 -6.98 -3.21
C LEU A 33 1.54 -6.24 -2.10
N LEU A 34 2.56 -6.89 -1.53
CA LEU A 34 3.20 -6.42 -0.30
C LEU A 34 4.39 -5.48 -0.54
N TYR A 35 5.25 -5.78 -1.51
CA TYR A 35 6.59 -5.20 -1.64
C TYR A 35 6.88 -4.56 -3.01
N LYS A 36 5.93 -4.53 -3.94
CA LYS A 36 6.18 -3.99 -5.28
C LYS A 36 6.73 -2.57 -5.24
N GLU A 37 7.79 -2.36 -6.01
CA GLU A 37 8.33 -1.03 -6.27
C GLU A 37 7.32 -0.12 -6.99
N PRO A 38 7.41 1.20 -6.79
CA PRO A 38 6.55 2.18 -7.45
C PRO A 38 6.50 2.00 -8.98
N THR A 39 5.39 1.49 -9.48
CA THR A 39 5.18 1.16 -10.88
C THR A 39 4.03 2.00 -11.42
N LYS A 40 4.23 2.71 -12.53
CA LYS A 40 3.14 3.47 -13.16
C LYS A 40 2.17 2.51 -13.82
N ILE A 41 0.90 2.62 -13.46
CA ILE A 41 -0.20 1.88 -14.07
C ILE A 41 -1.27 2.87 -14.55
N LYS A 42 -2.07 2.44 -15.52
CA LYS A 42 -3.19 3.23 -16.02
C LYS A 42 -4.50 2.62 -15.52
N VAL A 43 -5.22 3.35 -14.68
CA VAL A 43 -6.50 2.92 -14.11
C VAL A 43 -7.56 3.92 -14.50
N GLU A 44 -8.63 3.45 -15.14
CA GLU A 44 -9.77 4.29 -15.57
C GLU A 44 -9.33 5.52 -16.40
N GLY A 45 -8.29 5.36 -17.22
CA GLY A 45 -7.76 6.45 -18.05
C GLY A 45 -6.75 7.37 -17.36
N ILE A 46 -6.53 7.22 -16.05
CA ILE A 46 -5.64 8.06 -15.23
C ILE A 46 -4.33 7.32 -14.99
N ASN A 47 -3.21 8.04 -15.16
CA ASN A 47 -1.89 7.53 -14.81
C ASN A 47 -1.69 7.66 -13.31
N ILE A 48 -1.53 6.53 -12.64
CA ILE A 48 -1.31 6.45 -11.20
C ILE A 48 -0.06 5.63 -10.92
N THR A 49 0.51 5.80 -9.73
CA THR A 49 1.63 4.97 -9.27
C THR A 49 1.09 3.91 -8.33
N TYR A 50 1.22 2.66 -8.75
CA TYR A 50 1.01 1.50 -7.89
C TYR A 50 2.27 1.26 -7.06
N GLU A 51 2.10 0.99 -5.77
CA GLU A 51 3.18 0.60 -4.86
C GLU A 51 2.65 -0.45 -3.90
N GLY A 52 3.54 -1.34 -3.44
CA GLY A 52 3.17 -2.35 -2.46
C GLY A 52 2.67 -1.74 -1.15
N ILE A 53 1.86 -2.50 -0.42
CA ILE A 53 1.25 -2.04 0.83
C ILE A 53 2.32 -1.62 1.85
N ILE A 54 3.42 -2.36 1.96
CA ILE A 54 4.46 -2.10 2.97
C ILE A 54 5.23 -0.80 2.66
N PRO A 55 5.82 -0.62 1.44
CA PRO A 55 6.44 0.65 1.07
C PRO A 55 5.50 1.86 1.22
N LYS A 56 4.22 1.67 0.88
CA LYS A 56 3.22 2.74 1.02
C LYS A 56 2.95 3.11 2.47
N ILE A 57 2.74 2.12 3.33
CA ILE A 57 2.50 2.37 4.76
C ILE A 57 3.73 3.06 5.35
N GLN A 58 4.94 2.56 5.06
CA GLN A 58 6.18 3.20 5.47
C GLN A 58 6.23 4.65 5.01
N LYS A 59 5.97 4.95 3.74
CA LYS A 59 6.00 6.33 3.24
C LYS A 59 4.89 7.22 3.81
N SER A 60 3.69 6.69 3.99
CA SER A 60 2.55 7.48 4.49
C SER A 60 2.59 7.74 6.00
N MET A 61 3.18 6.81 6.77
CA MET A 61 3.21 6.84 8.23
C MET A 61 4.59 7.22 8.78
N LEU A 62 5.69 7.06 8.04
CA LEU A 62 7.05 7.40 8.49
C LEU A 62 7.64 8.64 7.79
N SER A 63 7.00 9.18 6.74
CA SER A 63 7.47 10.40 6.06
C SER A 63 6.72 11.68 6.45
N LYS A 64 5.77 11.61 7.38
CA LYS A 64 5.38 12.80 8.14
C LYS A 64 6.45 12.92 9.22
N ASP A 65 7.11 14.07 9.34
CA ASP A 65 8.10 14.30 10.38
C ASP A 65 7.59 13.76 11.73
N VAL A 66 8.38 12.92 12.37
CA VAL A 66 8.09 12.42 13.74
C VAL A 66 7.86 13.61 14.68
N ASP A 67 8.47 14.76 14.36
CA ASP A 67 8.30 16.06 15.01
C ASP A 67 6.97 16.77 14.72
N ALA A 68 6.32 16.51 13.58
CA ALA A 68 5.01 17.05 13.20
C ALA A 68 3.83 16.13 13.53
N MET A 69 4.08 14.93 14.04
CA MET A 69 3.04 13.98 14.45
C MET A 69 2.42 14.37 15.80
N GLN A 70 1.09 14.20 15.91
CA GLN A 70 0.43 14.33 17.20
C GLN A 70 1.02 13.30 18.20
N PRO A 71 1.16 13.65 19.50
CA PRO A 71 1.89 12.83 20.47
C PRO A 71 1.41 11.37 20.56
N HIS A 72 0.10 11.14 20.41
CA HIS A 72 -0.48 9.80 20.45
C HIS A 72 -0.06 8.92 19.24
N ILE A 73 0.15 9.53 18.07
CA ILE A 73 0.62 8.83 16.86
C ILE A 73 2.11 8.51 16.97
N ARG A 74 2.92 9.44 17.50
CA ARG A 74 4.35 9.22 17.74
C ARG A 74 4.61 7.98 18.59
N SER A 75 3.89 7.83 19.70
CA SER A 75 4.04 6.68 20.61
C SER A 75 3.74 5.32 19.97
N PHE A 76 2.86 5.29 18.97
CA PHE A 76 2.54 4.08 18.20
C PHE A 76 3.64 3.76 17.17
N VAL A 77 4.16 4.80 16.51
CA VAL A 77 5.24 4.67 15.52
C VAL A 77 6.54 4.23 16.18
N GLU A 78 6.94 4.81 17.30
CA GLU A 78 8.17 4.40 18.04
C GLU A 78 8.14 2.93 18.47
N ARG A 79 6.97 2.43 18.90
CA ARG A 79 6.79 1.02 19.29
C ARG A 79 6.79 0.04 18.12
N ALA A 80 6.46 0.49 16.91
CA ALA A 80 6.36 -0.38 15.73
C ALA A 80 7.69 -0.51 14.96
N VAL A 81 8.67 0.37 15.25
CA VAL A 81 9.95 0.48 14.53
C VAL A 81 11.14 0.00 15.39
N THR A 82 10.90 -0.33 16.67
CA THR A 82 11.89 -0.98 17.57
C THR A 82 11.66 -2.49 17.63
#